data_AF-A0A531LW28-F1
#
_entry.id   AF-A0A531LW28-F1
#
_cell.length_a   1.000
_cell.length_b   1.000
_cell.length_c   1.000
_cell.angle_alpha   90.00
_cell.angle_beta   90.00
_cell.angle_gamma   90.00
#
_symmetry.space_group_name_H-M   'P 1'
#
loop_
_entity.id
_entity.type
_entity.pdbx_description
1 polymer ?
#
loop_
_entity_poly.entity_id
_entity_poly.type
_entity_poly.pdbx_seq_one_letter_code
_entity_poly.pdbx_strand_id
1 'polypeptide(L)'
;FDPSGKINAAATGRGMTLNANYGRSLKTIGEEHRFLDAVEMRELTGSSYYLGGLYTPGTVMIQPADYIRGFAAGLASKVDMFERSPVLKLERLGRTWKAFSRNGTVTAPKVILGVNGHIDDFGYFRGRLMH
;
A
#
# COMPACT_ATOMS: atom_id res chain seq x y z
N PHE A 1 -15.53 13.02 1.08
CA PHE A 1 -14.10 12.76 1.32
C PHE A 1 -13.60 13.84 2.26
N ASP A 2 -12.90 13.46 3.33
CA ASP A 2 -12.32 14.39 4.31
C ASP A 2 -10.78 14.31 4.21
N PRO A 3 -10.11 15.32 3.62
CA PRO A 3 -8.65 15.37 3.53
C PRO A 3 -8.04 15.86 4.86
N SER A 4 -8.38 15.18 5.95
CA SER A 4 -7.99 15.53 7.32
C SER A 4 -6.47 15.49 7.56
N GLY A 5 -5.70 14.96 6.60
CA GLY A 5 -4.26 14.81 6.73
C GLY A 5 -3.88 13.66 7.67
N LYS A 6 -2.58 13.59 7.95
CA LYS A 6 -1.97 12.55 8.80
C LYS A 6 -0.93 13.21 9.68
N ILE A 7 -0.85 12.78 10.94
CA ILE A 7 0.20 13.17 11.87
C ILE A 7 1.08 11.96 12.19
N ASN A 8 2.39 12.09 11.96
CA ASN A 8 3.39 11.18 12.50
C ASN A 8 3.87 11.73 13.86
N ALA A 9 3.28 11.26 14.96
CA ALA A 9 3.64 11.68 16.31
C ALA A 9 4.96 11.05 16.79
N ALA A 10 5.76 11.78 17.56
CA ALA A 10 7.05 11.32 18.08
C ALA A 10 7.11 11.49 19.61
N ALA A 11 7.30 10.39 20.33
CA ALA A 11 7.47 10.36 21.79
C ALA A 11 8.94 10.25 22.23
N THR A 12 9.88 10.17 21.28
CA THR A 12 11.31 9.98 21.56
C THR A 12 12.16 10.87 20.66
N GLY A 13 13.39 11.18 21.08
CA GLY A 13 14.35 11.91 20.26
C GLY A 13 14.63 11.22 18.92
N ARG A 14 14.67 9.88 18.89
CA ARG A 14 14.76 9.10 17.65
C ARG A 14 13.59 9.40 16.72
N GLY A 15 12.35 9.43 17.24
CA GLY A 15 11.16 9.78 16.47
C GLY A 15 11.23 11.19 15.88
N MET A 16 11.72 12.16 16.66
CA MET A 16 11.93 13.53 16.18
C MET A 16 12.92 13.59 15.02
N THR A 17 14.04 12.87 15.10
CA THR A 17 15.02 12.78 14.00
C THR A 17 14.41 12.13 12.75
N LEU A 18 13.62 11.07 12.90
CA LEU A 18 12.94 10.43 11.77
C LEU A 18 11.94 11.39 11.10
N ASN A 19 11.15 12.14 11.88
CA ASN A 19 10.26 13.17 11.35
C ASN A 19 11.03 14.27 10.64
N ALA A 20 12.16 14.74 11.18
CA ALA A 20 13.00 15.74 10.53
C ALA A 20 13.55 15.24 9.18
N ASN A 21 13.99 13.98 9.12
CA ASN A 21 14.44 13.35 7.88
C ASN A 21 13.29 13.25 6.86
N TYR A 22 12.12 12.80 7.30
CA TYR A 22 10.95 12.64 6.43
C TYR A 22 10.43 13.98 5.91
N GLY A 23 10.38 15.03 6.75
CA GLY A 23 10.05 16.39 6.31
C GLY A 23 11.01 16.92 5.24
N ARG A 24 12.31 16.63 5.34
CA ARG A 24 13.25 16.95 4.25
C ARG A 24 12.92 16.21 2.96
N SER A 25 12.59 14.92 3.03
CA SER A 25 12.14 14.17 1.85
C SER A 25 10.86 14.75 1.24
N LEU A 26 9.86 15.10 2.05
CA LEU A 26 8.62 15.75 1.57
C LEU A 26 8.93 17.08 0.87
N LYS A 27 9.81 17.90 1.45
CA LYS A 27 10.27 19.14 0.82
C LYS A 27 10.89 18.90 -0.56
N THR A 28 11.68 17.83 -0.74
CA THR A 28 12.31 17.54 -2.04
C THR A 28 11.34 17.16 -3.14
N ILE A 29 10.16 16.63 -2.79
CA ILE A 29 9.11 16.25 -3.75
C ILE A 29 7.99 17.30 -3.83
N GLY A 30 8.14 18.44 -3.16
CA GLY A 30 7.15 19.54 -3.19
C GLY A 30 5.90 19.29 -2.36
N GLU A 31 5.94 18.32 -1.43
CA GLU A 31 4.79 18.00 -0.58
C GLU A 31 4.73 18.93 0.64
N GLU A 32 3.55 19.52 0.85
CA GLU A 32 3.27 20.36 2.02
C GLU A 32 3.39 19.55 3.31
N HIS A 33 3.99 20.15 4.33
CA HIS A 33 4.11 19.54 5.65
C HIS A 33 4.39 20.61 6.71
N ARG A 34 4.08 20.27 7.96
CA ARG A 34 4.29 21.14 9.11
C ARG A 34 4.81 20.35 10.29
N PHE A 35 5.90 20.82 10.90
CA PHE A 35 6.34 20.26 12.18
C PHE A 35 5.43 20.78 13.29
N LEU A 36 5.13 19.90 14.24
CA LEU A 36 4.35 20.19 15.43
C LEU A 36 5.28 20.10 16.63
N ASP A 37 5.22 21.08 17.52
CA ASP A 37 5.90 21.01 18.81
C ASP A 37 5.08 20.23 19.87
N ALA A 38 5.62 20.10 21.07
CA ALA A 38 4.97 19.37 22.16
C ALA A 38 3.67 20.03 22.65
N VAL A 39 3.56 21.36 22.57
CA VAL A 39 2.36 22.11 22.98
C VAL A 39 1.25 21.85 21.98
N GLU A 40 1.54 22.02 20.69
CA GLU A 40 0.59 21.74 19.61
C GLU A 40 0.13 20.27 19.63
N MET A 41 1.05 19.34 19.88
CA MET A 41 0.69 17.92 20.04
C MET A 41 -0.23 17.67 21.23
N ARG A 42 -0.03 18.37 22.35
CA ARG A 42 -0.91 18.26 23.53
C ARG A 42 -2.29 18.82 23.25
N GLU A 43 -2.38 19.96 22.56
CA GLU A 43 -3.67 20.55 22.16
C GLU A 43 -4.45 19.61 21.23
N LEU A 44 -3.75 18.96 20.29
CA LEU A 44 -4.37 18.03 19.34
C LEU A 44 -4.78 16.69 19.95
N THR A 45 -3.97 16.15 20.88
CA THR A 45 -4.15 14.78 21.38
C THR A 45 -4.68 14.69 22.81
N GLY A 46 -4.65 15.80 23.56
CA GLY A 46 -4.91 15.82 24.99
C GLY A 46 -3.78 15.24 25.86
N SER A 47 -2.65 14.86 25.26
CA SER A 47 -1.57 14.12 25.93
C SER A 47 -0.24 14.86 25.95
N SER A 48 0.44 14.88 27.11
CA SER A 48 1.82 15.39 27.25
C SER A 48 2.90 14.35 26.92
N TYR A 49 2.52 13.21 26.33
CA TYR A 49 3.43 12.11 26.03
C TYR A 49 4.36 12.38 24.84
N TYR A 50 3.93 13.21 23.89
CA TYR A 50 4.66 13.45 22.66
C TYR A 50 5.61 14.65 22.76
N LEU A 51 6.81 14.50 22.21
CA LEU A 51 7.81 15.57 22.09
C LEU A 51 7.56 16.47 20.88
N GLY A 52 6.76 16.00 19.91
CA GLY A 52 6.40 16.72 18.70
C GLY A 52 5.82 15.78 17.63
N GLY A 53 5.65 16.29 16.43
CA GLY A 53 5.08 15.55 15.31
C GLY A 53 5.38 16.16 13.95
N LEU A 54 4.94 15.46 12.91
CA LEU A 54 4.96 15.97 11.54
C LEU A 54 3.58 15.75 10.93
N TYR A 55 2.92 16.85 10.57
CA TYR A 55 1.64 16.86 9.89
C TYR A 55 1.83 16.96 8.38
N THR A 56 1.12 16.11 7.65
CA THR A 56 1.00 16.15 6.18
C THR A 56 -0.48 16.35 5.81
N PRO A 57 -0.88 17.52 5.26
CA PRO A 57 -2.25 17.76 4.83
C PRO A 57 -2.61 16.92 3.59
N GLY A 58 -3.89 16.90 3.21
CA GLY A 58 -4.33 16.30 1.95
C GLY A 58 -4.40 14.77 1.94
N THR A 59 -3.85 14.08 2.94
CA THR A 59 -4.01 12.63 3.06
C THR A 59 -5.43 12.29 3.51
N VAL A 60 -5.97 11.22 2.95
CA VAL A 60 -7.33 10.74 3.25
C VAL A 60 -7.28 9.35 3.85
N MET A 61 -8.17 9.09 4.81
CA MET A 61 -8.47 7.73 5.22
C MET A 61 -9.43 7.12 4.20
N ILE A 62 -9.06 5.97 3.63
CA ILE A 62 -9.93 5.19 2.75
C ILE A 62 -10.35 3.90 3.44
N GLN A 63 -11.54 3.42 3.11
CA GLN A 63 -11.96 2.07 3.44
C GLN A 63 -11.42 1.14 2.32
N PRO A 64 -10.39 0.31 2.55
CA PRO A 64 -9.72 -0.41 1.47
C PRO A 64 -10.60 -1.46 0.79
N ALA A 65 -11.50 -2.12 1.54
CA ALA A 65 -12.39 -3.15 1.03
C ALA A 65 -13.51 -2.59 0.13
N ASP A 66 -14.07 -1.43 0.45
CA ASP A 66 -15.08 -0.71 -0.31
C ASP A 66 -14.43 -0.10 -1.55
N TYR A 67 -13.22 0.46 -1.41
CA TYR A 67 -12.43 0.94 -2.54
C TYR A 67 -12.19 -0.17 -3.56
N ILE A 68 -11.66 -1.33 -3.14
CA ILE A 68 -11.36 -2.41 -4.09
C ILE A 68 -12.61 -3.03 -4.70
N ARG A 69 -13.71 -3.13 -3.93
CA ARG A 69 -15.02 -3.60 -4.46
C ARG A 69 -15.59 -2.63 -5.50
N GLY A 70 -15.57 -1.33 -5.21
CA GLY A 70 -16.02 -0.30 -6.15
C GLY A 70 -15.16 -0.26 -7.42
N PHE A 71 -13.84 -0.39 -7.25
CA PHE A 71 -12.90 -0.46 -8.37
C PHE A 71 -13.15 -1.69 -9.26
N ALA A 72 -13.33 -2.87 -8.67
CA ALA A 72 -13.67 -4.09 -9.40
C ALA A 72 -15.00 -3.98 -10.14
N ALA A 73 -16.04 -3.43 -9.48
CA ALA A 73 -17.34 -3.20 -10.10
C ALA A 73 -17.26 -2.25 -11.32
N GLY A 74 -16.45 -1.19 -11.23
CA GLY A 74 -16.21 -0.25 -12.33
C GLY A 74 -15.47 -0.85 -13.52
N LEU A 75 -14.75 -1.95 -13.32
CA LEU A 75 -14.01 -2.67 -14.36
C LEU A 75 -14.76 -3.89 -14.91
N ALA A 76 -15.82 -4.36 -14.24
CA ALA A 76 -16.50 -5.63 -14.56
C ALA A 76 -17.02 -5.72 -16.01
N SER A 77 -17.31 -4.59 -16.66
CA SER A 77 -17.72 -4.55 -18.08
C SER A 77 -16.57 -4.54 -19.09
N LYS A 78 -15.32 -4.38 -18.61
CA LYS A 78 -14.12 -4.20 -19.44
C LYS A 78 -13.13 -5.36 -19.31
N VAL A 79 -13.26 -6.17 -18.27
CA VAL A 79 -12.36 -7.30 -17.99
C VAL A 79 -13.13 -8.50 -17.49
N ASP A 80 -12.68 -9.69 -17.85
CA ASP A 80 -13.15 -10.93 -17.22
C ASP A 80 -12.47 -11.09 -15.86
N MET A 81 -13.27 -11.16 -14.80
CA MET A 81 -12.79 -11.32 -13.44
C MET A 81 -13.19 -12.69 -12.89
N PHE A 82 -12.18 -13.48 -12.51
CA PHE A 82 -12.37 -14.83 -11.99
C PHE A 82 -11.97 -14.89 -10.51
N GLU A 83 -12.94 -14.63 -9.63
CA GLU A 83 -12.75 -14.80 -8.19
C GLU A 83 -12.79 -16.29 -7.81
N ARG A 84 -12.24 -16.62 -6.62
CA ARG A 84 -12.22 -17.99 -6.07
C ARG A 84 -11.64 -19.04 -7.04
N SER A 85 -10.80 -18.60 -7.98
CA SER A 85 -10.16 -19.42 -9.00
C SER A 85 -8.66 -19.43 -8.79
N PRO A 86 -8.15 -20.09 -7.72
CA PRO A 86 -6.73 -20.06 -7.40
C PRO A 86 -5.92 -20.64 -8.58
N VAL A 87 -4.89 -19.93 -8.99
CA VAL A 87 -3.90 -20.46 -9.95
C VAL A 87 -2.95 -21.36 -9.18
N LEU A 88 -2.96 -22.65 -9.49
CA LEU A 88 -2.15 -23.68 -8.83
C LEU A 88 -0.81 -23.91 -9.53
N LYS A 89 -0.73 -23.54 -10.81
CA LYS A 89 0.47 -23.72 -11.64
C LYS A 89 0.48 -22.67 -12.74
N LEU A 90 1.65 -22.13 -13.02
CA LEU A 90 1.88 -21.20 -14.13
C LEU A 90 3.08 -21.67 -14.94
N GLU A 91 2.89 -21.91 -16.24
CA GLU A 91 3.94 -22.43 -17.11
C GLU A 91 4.08 -21.61 -18.39
N ARG A 92 5.32 -21.48 -18.88
CA ARG A 92 5.60 -20.89 -20.18
C ARG A 92 5.56 -22.00 -21.24
N LEU A 93 4.62 -21.89 -22.18
CA LEU A 93 4.47 -22.78 -23.33
C LEU A 93 4.82 -22.00 -24.60
N GLY A 94 6.08 -22.13 -25.03
CA GLY A 94 6.64 -21.39 -26.16
C GLY A 94 6.52 -19.88 -25.97
N ARG A 95 5.69 -19.22 -26.80
CA ARG A 95 5.47 -17.76 -26.77
C ARG A 95 4.34 -17.32 -25.83
N THR A 96 3.68 -18.26 -25.15
CA THR A 96 2.53 -18.00 -24.29
C THR A 96 2.75 -18.53 -22.88
N TRP A 97 2.00 -17.99 -21.93
CA TRP A 97 1.84 -18.53 -20.58
C TRP A 97 0.52 -19.29 -20.48
N LYS A 98 0.51 -20.35 -19.69
CA LYS A 98 -0.69 -21.09 -19.33
C LYS A 98 -0.81 -21.16 -17.80
N ALA A 99 -1.90 -20.60 -17.28
CA ALA A 99 -2.28 -20.66 -15.88
C ALA A 99 -3.28 -21.80 -15.69
N PHE A 100 -3.04 -22.66 -14.69
CA PHE A 100 -3.90 -23.77 -14.34
C PHE A 100 -4.62 -23.49 -13.03
N SER A 101 -5.94 -23.63 -13.04
CA SER A 101 -6.78 -23.62 -11.85
C SER A 101 -7.49 -24.97 -11.71
N ARG A 102 -8.22 -25.17 -10.62
CA ARG A 102 -8.98 -26.42 -10.36
C ARG A 102 -10.02 -26.69 -11.45
N ASN A 103 -10.65 -25.64 -11.94
CA ASN A 103 -11.83 -25.73 -12.82
C ASN A 103 -11.51 -25.38 -14.27
N GLY A 104 -10.24 -25.20 -14.64
CA GLY A 104 -9.88 -24.84 -16.01
C GLY A 104 -8.50 -24.20 -16.15
N THR A 105 -8.23 -23.69 -17.34
CA THR A 105 -6.94 -23.07 -17.68
C THR A 105 -7.14 -21.80 -18.49
N VAL A 106 -6.27 -20.82 -18.29
CA VAL A 106 -6.22 -19.57 -19.07
C VAL A 106 -4.87 -19.45 -19.76
N THR A 107 -4.86 -19.06 -21.03
CA THR A 107 -3.63 -18.85 -21.81
C THR A 107 -3.50 -17.39 -22.20
N ALA A 108 -2.31 -16.81 -22.02
CA ALA A 108 -2.05 -15.41 -22.37
C ALA A 108 -0.60 -15.20 -22.84
N PRO A 109 -0.32 -14.26 -23.77
CA PRO A 109 1.05 -13.98 -24.19
C PRO A 109 1.90 -13.32 -23.08
N LYS A 110 1.26 -12.59 -22.17
CA LYS A 110 1.87 -11.87 -21.04
C LYS A 110 1.11 -12.16 -19.75
N VAL A 111 1.82 -12.17 -18.63
CA VAL A 111 1.27 -12.35 -17.28
C VAL A 111 1.90 -11.32 -16.36
N ILE A 112 1.09 -10.71 -15.50
CA ILE A 112 1.51 -9.80 -14.43
C ILE A 112 1.13 -10.48 -13.11
N LEU A 113 2.12 -10.70 -12.25
CA LEU A 113 1.88 -11.33 -10.94
C LEU A 113 1.61 -10.25 -9.89
N GLY A 114 0.37 -10.21 -9.41
CA GLY A 114 -0.08 -9.35 -8.30
C GLY A 114 -0.49 -10.18 -7.07
N VAL A 115 0.31 -11.17 -6.69
CA VAL A 115 -0.03 -12.19 -5.66
C VAL A 115 0.57 -11.90 -4.28
N ASN A 116 1.18 -10.72 -4.08
CA ASN A 116 1.82 -10.31 -2.83
C ASN A 116 2.82 -11.37 -2.32
N GLY A 117 2.71 -11.77 -1.04
CA GLY A 117 3.60 -12.75 -0.40
C GLY A 117 3.55 -14.16 -1.00
N HIS A 118 2.55 -14.50 -1.82
CA HIS A 118 2.47 -15.79 -2.51
C HIS A 118 3.35 -15.89 -3.75
N ILE A 119 4.21 -14.90 -4.01
CA ILE A 119 5.12 -14.93 -5.17
C ILE A 119 6.07 -16.13 -5.13
N ASP A 120 6.44 -16.57 -3.93
CA ASP A 120 7.33 -17.72 -3.68
C ASP A 120 6.71 -19.03 -4.15
N ASP A 121 5.38 -19.16 -4.07
CA ASP A 121 4.61 -20.31 -4.57
C ASP A 121 4.75 -20.46 -6.10
N PHE A 122 5.09 -19.37 -6.80
CA PHE A 122 5.36 -19.33 -8.24
C PHE A 122 6.85 -19.41 -8.60
N GLY A 123 7.72 -19.68 -7.61
CA GLY A 123 9.15 -19.95 -7.83
C GLY A 123 10.02 -18.70 -7.94
N TYR A 124 9.49 -17.51 -7.65
CA TYR A 124 10.26 -16.28 -7.59
C TYR A 124 10.64 -15.96 -6.14
N PHE A 125 11.75 -15.23 -5.94
CA PHE A 125 12.18 -14.69 -4.64
C PHE A 125 12.25 -15.65 -3.43
N ARG A 126 12.27 -16.97 -3.67
CA ARG A 126 12.31 -18.02 -2.64
C ARG A 126 13.23 -17.68 -1.47
N GLY A 127 12.66 -17.66 -0.27
CA GLY A 127 13.41 -17.47 0.98
C GLY A 127 13.77 -16.02 1.27
N ARG A 128 13.14 -15.06 0.58
CA ARG A 128 13.23 -13.63 0.91
C ARG A 128 11.86 -13.15 1.38
N LEU A 129 11.81 -12.62 2.60
CA LEU A 129 10.68 -11.79 3.03
C LEU A 129 10.57 -10.61 2.07
N MET A 130 9.50 -10.57 1.27
CA MET A 130 9.15 -9.37 0.51
C MET A 130 8.62 -8.34 1.52
N HIS A 131 9.46 -7.36 1.84
CA HIS A 131 9.13 -6.18 2.65
C HIS A 131 8.82 -4.99 1.75
#